data_AF-A0A7Z0LEH4-F1
#
_entry.id   AF-A0A7Z0LEH4-F1
#
_cell.length_a   1.000
_cell.length_b   1.000
_cell.length_c   1.000
_cell.angle_alpha   90.00
_cell.angle_beta   90.00
_cell.angle_gamma   90.00
#
_symmetry.space_group_name_H-M   'P 1'
#
loop_
_entity.id
_entity.type
_entity.pdbx_description
1 polymer ?
#
loop_
_entity_poly.entity_id
_entity_poly.type
_entity_poly.pdbx_seq_one_letter_code
_entity_poly.pdbx_strand_id
1 'polypeptide(L)'
;QFQAEEVHHRLEECLCPDCDGDLKEIGTELKRQELVFIPAQLKRLDHIQHAYKCQTCSEKSDKDKILKAPVPKAPLAHSLGSAS
;
A
#
# COMPACT_ATOMS: atom_id res chain seq x y z
N GLN A 1 15.42 -19.19 1.42
CA GLN A 1 14.53 -18.01 1.39
C GLN A 1 13.11 -18.53 1.20
N PHE A 2 12.13 -17.98 1.92
CA PHE A 2 10.72 -18.36 1.77
C PHE A 2 10.20 -17.91 0.40
N GLN A 3 9.24 -18.65 -0.16
CA GLN A 3 8.56 -18.22 -1.40
C GLN A 3 7.83 -16.90 -1.14
N ALA A 4 8.12 -15.89 -1.94
CA ALA A 4 7.48 -14.57 -1.85
C ALA A 4 6.24 -14.52 -2.75
N GLU A 5 5.15 -13.98 -2.22
CA GLU A 5 3.90 -13.71 -2.94
C GLU A 5 3.47 -12.28 -2.66
N GLU A 6 3.04 -11.56 -3.68
CA GLU A 6 2.75 -10.12 -3.61
C GLU A 6 1.25 -9.88 -3.48
N VAL A 7 0.88 -9.00 -2.55
CA VAL A 7 -0.50 -8.54 -2.36
C VAL A 7 -0.57 -7.06 -2.69
N HIS A 8 -1.17 -6.72 -3.82
CA HIS A 8 -1.28 -5.35 -4.31
C HIS A 8 -2.54 -4.66 -3.76
N HIS A 9 -2.34 -3.58 -3.00
CA HIS A 9 -3.40 -2.70 -2.52
C HIS A 9 -3.56 -1.54 -3.50
N ARG A 10 -4.69 -1.49 -4.19
CA ARG A 10 -5.06 -0.47 -5.18
C ARG A 10 -6.30 0.30 -4.70
N LEU A 11 -6.54 1.48 -5.28
CA LEU A 11 -7.81 2.17 -5.07
C LEU A 11 -8.92 1.43 -5.83
N GLU A 12 -10.12 1.35 -5.25
CA GLU A 12 -11.30 0.79 -5.91
C GLU A 12 -11.81 1.74 -7.00
N GLU A 13 -11.75 3.04 -6.74
CA GLU A 13 -12.11 4.11 -7.67
C GLU A 13 -10.92 5.06 -7.86
N CYS A 14 -10.54 5.29 -9.12
CA CYS A 14 -9.43 6.19 -9.47
C CYS A 14 -9.92 7.63 -9.69
N LEU A 15 -10.79 8.12 -8.80
CA LEU A 15 -11.32 9.49 -8.85
C LEU A 15 -10.83 10.30 -7.65
N CYS A 16 -10.43 11.54 -7.91
CA CYS A 16 -9.94 12.44 -6.87
C CYS A 16 -11.11 12.90 -5.98
N PRO A 17 -11.05 12.72 -4.65
CA PRO A 17 -12.15 13.06 -3.75
C PRO A 17 -12.40 14.57 -3.65
N ASP A 18 -11.46 15.42 -4.10
CA ASP A 18 -11.59 16.88 -4.04
C ASP A 18 -12.15 17.50 -5.33
N CYS A 19 -11.91 16.89 -6.49
CA CYS A 19 -12.23 17.48 -7.78
C CYS A 19 -12.89 16.53 -8.79
N ASP A 20 -13.11 15.28 -8.41
CA ASP A 20 -13.65 14.20 -9.26
C ASP A 20 -12.80 13.88 -10.51
N GLY A 21 -11.61 14.47 -10.61
CA GLY A 21 -10.68 14.23 -11.71
C GLY A 21 -9.99 12.87 -11.62
N ASP A 22 -9.54 12.36 -12.76
CA ASP A 22 -8.85 11.08 -12.86
C ASP A 22 -7.53 11.04 -12.07
N LEU A 23 -7.28 9.92 -11.41
CA LEU A 23 -6.08 9.63 -10.65
C LEU A 23 -5.13 8.74 -11.45
N LYS A 24 -3.94 9.26 -11.74
CA LYS A 24 -2.90 8.49 -12.43
C LYS A 24 -2.02 7.76 -11.43
N GLU A 25 -1.82 6.45 -11.61
CA GLU A 25 -0.84 5.68 -10.82
C GLU A 25 0.57 6.22 -11.06
N ILE A 26 1.31 6.49 -9.98
CA ILE A 26 2.67 7.06 -10.04
C ILE A 26 3.74 6.14 -9.46
N GLY A 27 3.36 5.07 -8.76
CA GLY A 27 4.31 4.10 -8.23
C GLY A 27 3.75 3.24 -7.13
N THR A 28 4.63 2.40 -6.59
CA THR A 28 4.31 1.41 -5.55
C THR A 28 5.35 1.42 -4.43
N GLU A 29 4.94 1.08 -3.22
CA GLU A 29 5.81 0.98 -2.04
C GLU A 29 5.56 -0.34 -1.30
N LEU A 30 6.62 -1.08 -0.96
CA LEU A 30 6.52 -2.25 -0.08
C LEU A 30 6.18 -1.78 1.34
N LYS A 31 4.95 -2.08 1.80
CA LYS A 31 4.45 -1.62 3.09
C LYS A 31 4.69 -2.57 4.24
N ARG A 32 4.61 -3.88 3.99
CA ARG A 32 4.76 -4.90 5.01
C ARG A 32 5.20 -6.20 4.38
N GLN A 33 6.07 -6.92 5.07
CA GLN A 33 6.38 -8.31 4.78
C GLN A 33 5.83 -9.16 5.92
N GLU A 34 5.06 -10.18 5.60
CA GLU A 34 4.39 -11.05 6.56
C GLU A 34 4.76 -12.50 6.31
N LEU A 35 5.08 -13.25 7.36
CA LEU A 35 5.31 -14.70 7.24
C LEU A 35 4.01 -15.44 7.50
N VAL A 36 3.51 -16.14 6.50
CA VAL A 36 2.31 -16.96 6.61
C VAL A 36 2.72 -18.41 6.74
N PHE A 37 2.28 -19.02 7.84
CA PHE A 37 2.39 -20.45 8.05
C PHE A 37 1.16 -21.15 7.49
N ILE A 38 1.35 -21.89 6.41
CA ILE A 38 0.40 -22.86 5.92
C ILE A 38 0.97 -24.22 6.35
N PRO A 39 0.19 -25.17 6.89
CA PRO A 39 0.75 -26.46 7.28
C PRO A 39 1.65 -27.05 6.17
N ALA A 40 2.89 -27.41 6.55
CA ALA A 40 4.00 -27.87 5.69
C ALA A 40 4.69 -26.80 4.79
N GLN A 41 4.28 -25.54 4.79
CA GLN A 41 4.88 -24.47 3.98
C GLN A 41 4.95 -23.13 4.73
N LEU A 42 6.11 -22.48 4.68
CA LEU A 42 6.23 -21.07 5.09
C LEU A 42 6.36 -20.18 3.86
N LYS A 43 5.52 -19.16 3.77
CA LYS A 43 5.54 -18.18 2.68
C LYS A 43 5.74 -16.78 3.24
N ARG A 44 6.29 -15.88 2.41
CA ARG A 44 6.36 -14.45 2.69
C ARG A 44 5.33 -13.73 1.84
N LEU A 45 4.39 -13.03 2.45
CA LEU A 45 3.48 -12.12 1.77
C LEU A 45 4.06 -10.70 1.81
N ASP A 46 4.32 -10.15 0.64
CA ASP A 46 4.80 -8.78 0.45
C ASP A 46 3.61 -7.88 0.09
N HIS A 47 3.17 -7.05 1.02
CA HIS A 47 2.07 -6.11 0.80
C HIS A 47 2.57 -4.85 0.10
N ILE A 48 2.13 -4.67 -1.15
CA ILE A 48 2.54 -3.57 -2.03
C ILE A 48 1.42 -2.51 -2.06
N GLN A 49 1.72 -1.27 -1.66
CA GLN A 49 0.76 -0.16 -1.71
C GLN A 49 0.97 0.65 -2.98
N HIS A 50 -0.12 0.87 -3.73
CA HIS A 50 -0.12 1.75 -4.90
C HIS A 50 -0.34 3.20 -4.50
N ALA A 51 0.34 4.12 -5.17
CA ALA A 51 0.20 5.55 -5.03
C ALA A 51 -0.26 6.17 -6.36
N TYR A 52 -1.12 7.16 -6.26
CA TYR A 52 -1.78 7.83 -7.37
C TYR A 52 -1.66 9.34 -7.21
N LYS A 53 -1.60 10.06 -8.32
CA LYS A 53 -1.53 11.53 -8.38
C LYS A 53 -2.76 12.06 -9.10
N CYS A 54 -3.40 13.05 -8.51
CA CYS A 54 -4.39 13.85 -9.24
C CYS A 54 -3.66 14.93 -10.02
N GLN A 55 -3.67 14.84 -11.35
CA GLN A 55 -3.00 15.82 -12.21
C GLN A 55 -3.62 17.21 -12.03
N THR A 56 -4.95 17.30 -12.04
CA THR A 56 -5.68 18.58 -11.96
C THR A 56 -5.43 19.32 -10.65
N CYS A 57 -5.40 18.63 -9.51
CA CYS A 57 -5.13 19.26 -8.21
C CYS A 57 -3.66 19.68 -8.09
N SER A 58 -2.75 18.84 -8.59
CA SER A 58 -1.32 19.14 -8.63
C SER A 58 -0.96 20.33 -9.51
N GLU A 59 -1.68 20.58 -10.60
CA GLU A 59 -1.44 21.74 -11.46
C GLU A 59 -1.96 23.05 -10.85
N LYS A 60 -2.95 22.96 -9.97
CA LYS A 60 -3.59 24.11 -9.31
C LYS A 60 -2.91 24.52 -8.00
N SER A 61 -1.87 23.82 -7.56
CA SER A 61 -1.24 24.03 -6.26
C SER A 61 0.26 23.79 -6.33
N ASP A 62 1.04 24.47 -5.49
CA ASP A 62 2.50 24.25 -5.38
C ASP A 62 2.88 22.86 -4.83
N LYS A 63 1.90 22.05 -4.42
CA LYS A 63 2.10 20.72 -3.85
C LYS A 63 1.29 19.68 -4.61
N ASP A 64 1.90 18.52 -4.79
CA ASP A 64 1.23 17.41 -5.44
C ASP A 64 0.15 16.78 -4.56
N LYS A 65 -1.03 16.55 -5.15
CA LYS A 65 -2.09 15.77 -4.51
C LYS A 65 -1.87 14.29 -4.78
N ILE A 66 -1.24 13.61 -3.83
CA ILE A 66 -0.95 12.17 -3.89
C ILE A 66 -1.87 11.42 -2.95
N LEU A 67 -2.51 10.36 -3.46
CA LEU A 67 -3.35 9.43 -2.71
C LEU A 67 -2.69 8.05 -2.72
N LYS A 68 -2.65 7.40 -1.56
CA LYS A 68 -2.12 6.04 -1.44
C LYS A 68 -3.27 5.10 -1.11
N ALA A 69 -3.31 3.93 -1.75
CA ALA A 69 -4.33 2.93 -1.49
C ALA A 69 -4.33 2.51 -0.02
N PRO A 70 -5.49 2.32 0.62
CA PRO A 70 -5.53 1.86 2.00
C PRO A 70 -4.87 0.48 2.12
N VAL A 71 -4.00 0.30 3.12
CA VAL A 71 -3.42 -1.01 3.46
C VAL A 71 -3.98 -1.43 4.81
N PRO A 72 -4.59 -2.63 4.93
CA PRO A 72 -5.08 -3.13 6.20
C PRO A 72 -3.98 -3.12 7.27
N LYS A 73 -4.29 -2.57 8.44
CA LYS A 73 -3.37 -2.58 9.59
C LYS A 73 -3.02 -4.02 9.95
N ALA A 74 -1.79 -4.23 10.41
CA ALA A 74 -1.41 -5.53 10.94
C ALA A 74 -2.32 -5.86 12.13
N PRO A 75 -2.83 -7.09 12.25
CA PRO A 75 -3.68 -7.50 13.37
C PRO A 75 -3.00 -7.30 14.75
N LEU A 76 -1.67 -7.30 14.79
CA LEU A 76 -0.86 -7.15 15.99
C LEU A 76 0.03 -5.91 15.87
N ALA A 77 -0.55 -4.72 16.08
CA ALA A 77 0.18 -3.45 16.01
C ALA A 77 1.18 -3.21 17.18
N HIS A 78 1.25 -4.13 18.16
CA HIS A 78 2.00 -3.93 19.41
C HIS A 78 2.73 -5.18 19.93
N SER A 79 3.39 -5.96 19.08
CA SER A 79 4.41 -6.89 19.63
C SER A 79 5.60 -6.07 20.11
N LEU A 80 5.63 -5.72 21.39
CA LEU A 80 6.84 -5.33 22.11
C LEU A 80 7.77 -6.56 22.15
N GLY A 81 8.45 -6.81 21.03
CA GLY A 81 9.35 -7.93 20.83
C GLY A 81 10.80 -7.46 20.75
N SER A 82 11.25 -6.66 21.72
CA SER A 82 12.67 -6.50 22.02
C SER A 82 12.85 -6.53 23.52
N ALA A 83 13.16 -7.72 24.05
CA ALA A 83 13.95 -7.84 25.26
C ALA A 83 15.30 -8.42 24.82
N SER A 84 16.35 -7.63 24.96
CA SER A 84 17.75 -8.08 25.00
C SER A 84 18.47 -7.20 26.01
#